data_AF-A0A957RK02-F1
#
_entry.id   AF-A0A957RK02-F1
#
_cell.length_a   1.000
_cell.length_b   1.000
_cell.length_c   1.000
_cell.angle_alpha   90.00
_cell.angle_beta   90.00
_cell.angle_gamma   90.00
#
_symmetry.space_group_name_H-M   'P 1'
#
loop_
_entity.id
_entity.type
_entity.pdbx_description
1 polymer ?
#
loop_
_entity_poly.entity_id
_entity_poly.type
_entity_poly.pdbx_seq_one_letter_code
_entity_poly.pdbx_strand_id
1 'polypeptide(L)'
;RVAAVVQAVLLTLMASVILARAGLALPGWAAASVWLTWGVVFFCAVAVVLNSISRSAGERRLWVPVTLVMLASSLTVALTAG
;
A
#
# COMPACT_ATOMS: atom_id res chain seq x y z
N ARG A 1 14.80 -2.60 15.84
CA ARG A 1 15.23 -1.70 14.74
C ARG A 1 15.17 -2.36 13.37
N VAL A 2 15.60 -3.62 13.22
CA VAL A 2 15.49 -4.40 11.95
C VAL A 2 14.06 -4.45 11.40
N ALA A 3 13.05 -4.70 12.25
CA ALA A 3 11.65 -4.72 11.84
C ALA A 3 11.18 -3.40 11.18
N ALA A 4 11.63 -2.24 11.70
CA ALA A 4 11.28 -0.94 11.12
C ALA A 4 11.95 -0.74 9.74
N VAL A 5 13.18 -1.24 9.55
CA VAL A 5 13.86 -1.19 8.25
C VAL A 5 13.15 -2.08 7.23
N VAL A 6 12.80 -3.31 7.61
CA VAL A 6 12.05 -4.23 6.75
C VAL A 6 10.71 -3.63 6.35
N GLN A 7 9.99 -3.03 7.31
CA GLN A 7 8.73 -2.35 7.05
C GLN A 7 8.90 -1.16 6.11
N ALA A 8 9.93 -0.33 6.30
CA ALA A 8 10.22 0.79 5.42
C ALA A 8 10.46 0.32 3.97
N VAL A 9 11.29 -0.72 3.79
CA VAL A 9 11.56 -1.30 2.46
C VAL A 9 10.28 -1.82 1.81
N LEU A 10 9.45 -2.56 2.55
CA LEU A 10 8.16 -3.05 2.04
C LEU A 10 7.24 -1.90 1.61
N LEU A 11 7.12 -0.85 2.44
CA LEU A 11 6.31 0.33 2.11
C LEU A 11 6.83 1.04 0.86
N THR A 12 8.15 1.18 0.72
CA THR A 12 8.77 1.77 -0.47
C THR A 12 8.52 0.95 -1.73
N LEU A 13 8.61 -0.38 -1.65
CA LEU A 13 8.32 -1.26 -2.78
C LEU A 13 6.85 -1.14 -3.22
N MET A 14 5.92 -1.16 -2.27
CA MET A 14 4.49 -0.98 -2.58
C MET A 14 4.22 0.39 -3.19
N ALA A 15 4.80 1.46 -2.64
CA ALA A 15 4.68 2.81 -3.20
C ALA A 15 5.24 2.89 -4.63
N SER A 16 6.37 2.23 -4.90
CA SER A 16 6.99 2.19 -6.23
C SER A 16 6.07 1.52 -7.26
N VAL A 17 5.38 0.44 -6.88
CA VAL A 17 4.38 -0.23 -7.74
C VAL A 17 3.24 0.73 -8.09
N ILE A 18 2.69 1.43 -7.10
CA ILE A 18 1.57 2.37 -7.31
C ILE A 18 2.01 3.56 -8.17
N LEU A 19 3.20 4.12 -7.92
CA LEU A 19 3.75 5.22 -8.72
C LEU A 19 4.05 4.78 -10.16
N ALA A 20 4.54 3.55 -10.35
CA ALA A 20 4.75 2.99 -11.68
C ALA A 20 3.43 2.84 -12.43
N ARG A 21 2.37 2.36 -11.74
CA ARG A 21 1.05 2.22 -12.35
C ARG A 21 0.40 3.55 -12.69
N ALA A 22 0.63 4.58 -11.87
CA ALA A 22 0.18 5.95 -12.11
C ALA A 22 0.96 6.67 -13.24
N GLY A 23 1.98 6.04 -13.83
CA GLY A 23 2.82 6.65 -14.87
C GLY A 23 3.81 7.68 -14.34
N LEU A 24 4.01 7.76 -13.02
CA LEU A 24 4.90 8.72 -12.37
C LEU A 24 6.33 8.19 -12.16
N ALA A 25 6.52 6.87 -12.30
CA ALA A 25 7.83 6.22 -12.14
C ALA A 25 7.95 5.00 -13.08
N LEU A 26 9.17 4.49 -13.28
CA LEU A 26 9.45 3.18 -13.90
C LEU A 26 8.60 2.87 -15.17
N PRO A 27 8.72 3.67 -16.25
CA PRO A 27 7.84 3.57 -17.42
C PRO A 27 7.86 2.20 -18.13
N GLY A 28 8.94 1.41 -17.97
CA GLY A 28 9.03 0.05 -18.51
C GLY A 28 8.25 -1.02 -17.74
N TRP A 29 7.65 -0.69 -16.59
CA TRP A 29 7.00 -1.64 -15.68
C TRP A 29 5.46 -1.60 -15.75
N ALA A 30 4.87 -0.81 -16.65
CA ALA A 30 3.43 -0.59 -16.74
C ALA A 30 2.63 -1.91 -16.80
N ALA A 31 3.05 -2.88 -17.62
CA ALA A 31 2.35 -4.16 -17.75
C ALA A 31 2.36 -5.00 -16.46
N ALA A 32 3.51 -5.10 -15.78
CA ALA A 32 3.63 -5.83 -14.52
C ALA A 32 2.91 -5.09 -13.37
N SER A 33 2.88 -3.76 -13.41
CA SER A 33 2.27 -2.92 -12.39
C SER A 33 0.75 -3.12 -12.29
N VAL A 34 0.06 -3.55 -13.35
CA VAL A 34 -1.39 -3.81 -13.34
C VAL A 34 -1.74 -4.87 -12.29
N TRP A 35 -1.12 -6.04 -12.36
CA TRP A 35 -1.42 -7.13 -11.42
C TRP A 35 -0.85 -6.86 -10.03
N LEU A 36 0.35 -6.29 -9.95
CA LEU A 36 0.98 -5.94 -8.67
C LEU A 36 0.20 -4.89 -7.89
N THR A 37 -0.45 -3.93 -8.56
CA THR A 37 -1.30 -2.92 -7.92
C THR A 37 -2.44 -3.56 -7.15
N TRP A 38 -3.10 -4.58 -7.71
CA TRP A 38 -4.14 -5.32 -7.00
C TRP A 38 -3.60 -6.10 -5.80
N GLY A 39 -2.36 -6.61 -5.88
CA GLY A 39 -1.66 -7.19 -4.74
C GLY A 39 -1.46 -6.17 -3.60
N VAL A 40 -1.08 -4.94 -3.93
CA VAL A 40 -0.94 -3.83 -2.96
C VAL A 40 -2.30 -3.47 -2.35
N VAL A 41 -3.36 -3.37 -3.16
CA VAL A 41 -4.72 -3.09 -2.67
C VAL A 41 -5.18 -4.17 -1.69
N PHE A 42 -5.01 -5.45 -2.02
CA PHE A 42 -5.35 -6.56 -1.13
C PHE A 42 -4.56 -6.50 0.17
N PHE A 43 -3.25 -6.25 0.10
CA PHE A 43 -2.42 -6.09 1.29
C PHE A 43 -2.90 -4.94 2.17
N CYS A 44 -3.21 -3.78 1.60
CA CYS A 44 -3.73 -2.63 2.34
C CYS A 44 -5.09 -2.94 2.99
N ALA A 45 -5.98 -3.67 2.33
CA ALA A 45 -7.26 -4.09 2.90
C ALA A 45 -7.06 -5.00 4.12
N VAL A 46 -6.17 -6.00 4.01
CA VAL A 46 -5.79 -6.86 5.14
C VAL A 46 -5.15 -6.03 6.25
N ALA A 47 -4.29 -5.07 5.91
CA ALA A 47 -3.64 -4.20 6.88
C ALA A 47 -4.65 -3.35 7.67
N VAL A 48 -5.68 -2.80 7.02
CA VAL A 48 -6.78 -2.09 7.71
C VAL A 48 -7.46 -3.00 8.72
N VAL A 49 -7.84 -4.22 8.31
CA VAL A 49 -8.50 -5.19 9.20
C VAL A 49 -7.61 -5.52 10.39
N LEU A 50 -6.36 -5.94 10.15
CA LEU A 50 -5.42 -6.33 11.21
C LEU A 50 -5.11 -5.17 12.17
N ASN A 51 -4.94 -3.95 11.67
CA ASN A 51 -4.68 -2.78 12.51
C ASN A 51 -5.92 -2.34 13.29
N SER A 52 -7.13 -2.55 12.75
CA SER A 52 -8.39 -2.23 13.44
C SER A 52 -8.69 -3.16 14.62
N ILE A 53 -8.30 -4.43 14.53
CA ILE A 53 -8.46 -5.41 15.63
C ILE A 53 -7.30 -5.38 16.63
N SER A 54 -6.27 -4.54 16.40
CA SER A 54 -5.11 -4.48 17.27
C SER A 54 -5.49 -4.07 18.70
N ARG A 55 -4.93 -4.78 19.69
CA ARG A 55 -5.27 -4.62 21.12
C ARG A 55 -4.82 -3.27 21.69
N SER A 56 -3.77 -2.70 21.12
CA SER A 56 -3.22 -1.41 21.52
C SER A 56 -4.02 -0.26 20.91
N ALA A 57 -4.63 0.56 21.77
CA ALA A 57 -5.41 1.73 21.34
C ALA A 57 -4.53 2.77 20.61
N GLY A 58 -3.27 2.92 21.02
CA GLY A 58 -2.32 3.84 20.39
C GLY A 58 -1.94 3.39 18.98
N GLU A 59 -1.58 2.11 18.82
CA GLU A 59 -1.25 1.56 17.51
C GLU A 59 -2.47 1.58 16.58
N ARG A 60 -3.66 1.23 17.07
CA ARG A 60 -4.90 1.28 16.29
C ARG A 60 -5.20 2.69 15.80
N ARG A 61 -5.13 3.70 16.68
CA ARG A 61 -5.44 5.10 16.35
C ARG A 61 -4.46 5.71 15.34
N LEU A 62 -3.22 5.21 15.31
CA LEU A 62 -2.21 5.62 14.33
C LEU A 62 -2.33 4.85 13.01
N TRP A 63 -2.37 3.52 13.07
CA TRP A 63 -2.23 2.68 11.88
C TRP A 63 -3.52 2.50 11.08
N VAL A 64 -4.69 2.52 11.71
CA VAL A 64 -5.97 2.44 10.97
C VAL A 64 -6.13 3.60 9.98
N PRO A 65 -5.99 4.88 10.35
CA PRO A 65 -6.10 5.95 9.37
C PRO A 65 -5.00 5.89 8.30
N VAL A 66 -3.77 5.52 8.67
CA VAL A 66 -2.67 5.36 7.71
C VAL A 66 -2.99 4.28 6.67
N THR A 67 -3.39 3.09 7.12
CA THR A 67 -3.72 1.96 6.23
C THR A 67 -4.97 2.22 5.41
N LEU A 68 -5.95 2.99 5.93
CA LEU A 68 -7.11 3.44 5.16
C LEU A 68 -6.71 4.39 4.03
N VAL A 69 -5.84 5.37 4.28
CA VAL A 69 -5.36 6.30 3.25
C VAL A 69 -4.54 5.54 2.19
N MET A 70 -3.71 4.58 2.60
CA MET A 70 -2.98 3.70 1.68
C MET A 70 -3.93 2.87 0.81
N LEU A 71 -4.98 2.31 1.39
CA LEU A 71 -6.00 1.56 0.65
C LEU A 71 -6.73 2.45 -0.34
N ALA A 72 -7.20 3.62 0.09
CA ALA A 72 -7.94 4.55 -0.75
C ALA A 72 -7.09 5.00 -1.95
N SER A 73 -5.85 5.43 -1.70
CA SER A 73 -4.93 5.90 -2.76
C SER A 73 -4.58 4.79 -3.76
N SER A 74 -4.20 3.60 -3.27
CA SER A 74 -3.89 2.46 -4.15
C SER A 74 -5.10 2.00 -4.96
N LEU A 75 -6.30 2.00 -4.36
CA LEU A 75 -7.54 1.65 -5.04
C LEU A 75 -7.92 2.68 -6.11
N THR A 76 -7.77 3.97 -5.83
CA THR A 76 -7.97 5.03 -6.84
C THR A 76 -7.08 4.78 -8.04
N VAL A 77 -5.78 4.58 -7.84
CA VAL A 77 -4.84 4.30 -8.95
C VAL A 77 -5.23 3.01 -9.68
N ALA A 78 -5.60 1.94 -8.97
CA ALA A 78 -6.01 0.68 -9.58
C ALA A 78 -7.22 0.82 -10.52
N LEU A 79 -8.16 1.72 -10.17
CA LEU A 79 -9.40 1.94 -10.91
C LEU A 79 -9.26 2.99 -12.03
N THR A 80 -8.39 3.99 -11.86
CA THR A 80 -8.27 5.12 -12.81
C THR A 80 -7.09 4.99 -13.76
N ALA A 81 -6.04 4.28 -13.36
CA ALA A 81 -4.94 4.01 -14.26
C ALA A 81 -5.40 2.92 -15.23
N GLY A 82 -5.73 3.34 -16.46
CA GLY A 82 -5.97 2.51 -17.64
C GLY A 82 -4.75 2.57 -18.53
#